data_AF-A0A536PLZ6-F1
#
_entry.id   AF-A0A536PLZ6-F1
#
_cell.length_a   1.000
_cell.length_b   1.000
_cell.length_c   1.000
_cell.angle_alpha   90.00
_cell.angle_beta   90.00
_cell.angle_gamma   90.00
#
_symmetry.space_group_name_H-M   'P 1'
#
loop_
_entity.id
_entity.type
_entity.pdbx_description
1 polymer ?
#
loop_
_entity_poly.entity_id
_entity_poly.type
_entity_poly.pdbx_seq_one_letter_code
_entity_poly.pdbx_strand_id
1 'polypeptide(L)'
;MPFQLPTFVTPAFPGYVSGHSTFSRAAAEVLVGITGSEYFPGGLAEWTVKAGSFKIEAGPSADVVLQWATYYDAADQAGQSRLYGGIHVEADDFAGRVLGSTCGKDAWALAQRYYAGR
;
A
#
# COMPACT_ATOMS: atom_id res chain seq x y z
N MET A 1 0.05 10.63 19.55
CA MET A 1 1.34 9.92 19.43
C MET A 1 1.24 8.97 18.24
N PRO A 2 2.30 8.83 17.42
CA PRO A 2 2.27 7.92 16.27
C PRO A 2 2.12 6.46 16.72
N PHE A 3 1.43 5.65 15.91
CA PHE A 3 1.20 4.23 16.21
C PHE A 3 2.44 3.39 15.84
N GLN A 4 3.49 3.54 16.64
CA GLN A 4 4.80 2.96 16.37
C GLN A 4 5.57 2.72 17.68
N LEU A 5 6.46 1.72 17.70
CA LEU A 5 7.36 1.51 18.83
C LEU A 5 8.26 2.75 19.06
N PRO A 6 8.55 3.11 20.32
CA PRO A 6 9.47 4.22 20.63
C PRO A 6 10.87 4.05 20.03
N THR A 7 11.29 2.80 19.79
CA THR A 7 12.59 2.43 19.22
C THR A 7 12.59 2.38 17.69
N PHE A 8 11.44 2.58 17.04
CA PHE A 8 11.38 2.58 15.59
C PHE A 8 11.98 3.88 15.05
N VAL A 9 13.12 3.74 14.38
CA VAL A 9 13.79 4.85 13.72
C VAL A 9 13.09 5.19 12.42
N THR A 10 12.83 6.49 12.21
CA THR A 10 12.45 6.99 10.89
C THR A 10 13.57 6.68 9.90
N PRO A 11 13.28 6.09 8.74
CA PRO A 11 14.33 5.74 7.78
C PRO A 11 15.20 6.93 7.37
N ALA A 12 16.49 6.67 7.14
CA ALA A 12 17.50 7.71 6.86
C ALA A 12 17.50 8.18 5.39
N PHE A 13 16.33 8.62 4.90
CA PHE A 13 16.15 9.22 3.57
C PHE A 13 15.06 10.31 3.60
N PRO A 14 15.00 11.22 2.61
CA PRO A 14 13.98 12.28 2.57
C PRO A 14 12.54 11.73 2.60
N GLY A 15 11.66 12.37 3.35
CA GLY A 15 10.26 11.94 3.50
C GLY A 15 9.40 12.11 2.24
N TYR A 16 9.72 13.06 1.38
CA TYR A 16 8.95 13.32 0.15
C TYR A 16 9.63 12.72 -1.08
N VAL A 17 8.95 11.96 -1.95
CA VAL A 17 7.59 11.40 -1.77
C VAL A 17 7.63 10.09 -0.97
N SER A 18 6.47 9.66 -0.47
CA SER A 18 6.37 8.41 0.26
C SER A 18 6.63 7.19 -0.63
N GLY A 19 7.69 6.43 -0.29
CA GLY A 19 8.06 5.22 -1.00
C GLY A 19 7.00 4.11 -0.90
N HIS A 20 6.42 3.90 0.29
CA HIS A 20 5.36 2.90 0.49
C HIS A 20 4.16 3.20 -0.42
N SER A 21 3.69 4.43 -0.40
CA SER A 21 2.58 4.90 -1.25
C SER A 21 2.88 4.73 -2.74
N THR A 22 4.13 5.00 -3.14
CA THR A 22 4.60 4.83 -4.53
C THR A 22 4.60 3.36 -4.95
N PHE A 23 5.26 2.49 -4.19
CA PHE A 23 5.39 1.07 -4.54
C PHE A 23 4.06 0.33 -4.46
N SER A 24 3.24 0.58 -3.43
CA SER A 24 1.93 -0.04 -3.31
C SER A 24 1.00 0.36 -4.45
N ARG A 25 1.00 1.63 -4.86
CA ARG A 25 0.17 2.08 -6.00
C ARG A 25 0.70 1.53 -7.33
N ALA A 26 2.01 1.47 -7.53
CA ALA A 26 2.59 0.84 -8.71
C ALA A 26 2.22 -0.65 -8.81
N ALA A 27 2.27 -1.38 -7.69
CA ALA A 27 1.86 -2.78 -7.63
C ALA A 27 0.37 -2.96 -7.96
N ALA A 28 -0.50 -2.07 -7.46
CA ALA A 28 -1.93 -2.10 -7.80
C ALA A 28 -2.17 -1.97 -9.30
N GLU A 29 -1.53 -1.00 -9.98
CA GLU A 29 -1.66 -0.83 -11.44
C GLU A 29 -1.18 -2.08 -12.21
N VAL A 30 -0.07 -2.68 -11.79
CA VAL A 30 0.44 -3.91 -12.40
C VAL A 30 -0.55 -5.06 -12.20
N LEU A 31 -1.13 -5.20 -11.00
CA LEU A 31 -2.15 -6.22 -10.72
C LEU A 31 -3.40 -6.02 -11.58
N VAL A 32 -3.88 -4.77 -11.75
CA VAL A 32 -4.98 -4.46 -12.69
C VAL A 32 -4.62 -4.89 -14.10
N GLY A 33 -3.40 -4.59 -14.55
CA GLY A 33 -2.92 -5.01 -15.86
C GLY A 33 -2.92 -6.53 -16.05
N ILE A 34 -2.46 -7.26 -15.03
CA ILE A 34 -2.38 -8.73 -15.06
C ILE A 34 -3.76 -9.39 -15.02
N THR A 35 -4.66 -8.93 -14.16
CA THR A 35 -5.98 -9.56 -13.97
C THR A 35 -7.05 -9.02 -14.91
N GLY A 36 -6.80 -7.88 -15.56
CA GLY A 36 -7.77 -7.17 -16.38
C GLY A 36 -8.89 -6.51 -15.58
N SER A 37 -8.76 -6.40 -14.26
CA SER A 37 -9.78 -5.87 -13.36
C SER A 37 -9.13 -5.12 -12.19
N GLU A 38 -9.75 -4.03 -11.75
CA GLU A 38 -9.33 -3.34 -10.51
C GLU A 38 -9.69 -4.11 -9.23
N TYR A 39 -10.67 -5.01 -9.33
CA TYR A 39 -11.20 -5.77 -8.21
C TYR A 39 -10.34 -7.00 -7.90
N PHE A 40 -10.21 -7.32 -6.62
CA PHE A 40 -9.64 -8.60 -6.22
C PHE A 40 -10.48 -9.76 -6.78
N PRO A 41 -9.86 -10.91 -7.12
CA PRO A 41 -10.60 -12.10 -7.51
C PRO A 41 -11.58 -12.51 -6.41
N GLY A 42 -12.86 -12.71 -6.76
CA GLY A 42 -13.92 -12.95 -5.78
C GLY A 42 -14.57 -11.68 -5.21
N GLY A 43 -14.12 -10.49 -5.60
CA GLY A 43 -14.75 -9.20 -5.32
C GLY A 43 -14.37 -8.55 -3.99
N LEU A 44 -13.80 -9.30 -3.04
CA LEU A 44 -13.38 -8.77 -1.74
C LEU A 44 -12.16 -9.54 -1.21
N ALA A 45 -11.06 -8.83 -0.99
CA ALA A 45 -9.94 -9.37 -0.22
C ALA A 45 -10.14 -9.10 1.26
N GLU A 46 -9.83 -10.08 2.10
CA GLU A 46 -9.95 -9.96 3.56
C GLU A 46 -8.65 -10.33 4.26
N TRP A 47 -8.36 -9.62 5.35
CA TRP A 47 -7.27 -9.96 6.26
C TRP A 47 -7.72 -9.82 7.72
N THR A 48 -7.64 -10.91 8.48
CA THR A 48 -8.00 -10.90 9.90
C THR A 48 -6.80 -10.57 10.78
N VAL A 49 -6.87 -9.46 11.50
CA VAL A 49 -5.97 -9.14 12.60
C VAL A 49 -6.55 -9.71 13.90
N LYS A 50 -5.86 -10.67 14.49
CA LYS A 50 -6.35 -11.38 15.68
C LYS A 50 -6.31 -10.52 16.94
N ALA A 51 -7.26 -10.73 17.84
CA ALA A 51 -7.26 -10.08 19.15
C ALA A 51 -5.90 -10.29 19.87
N GLY A 52 -5.36 -9.23 20.47
CA GLY A 52 -4.09 -9.25 21.20
C GLY A 52 -2.83 -9.47 20.35
N SER A 53 -2.90 -9.38 19.02
CA SER A 53 -1.76 -9.62 18.12
C SER A 53 -0.84 -8.42 17.86
N PHE A 54 -1.20 -7.22 18.32
CA PHE A 54 -0.35 -6.03 18.17
C PHE A 54 0.98 -6.21 18.90
N LYS A 55 2.04 -5.67 18.29
CA LYS A 55 3.40 -5.70 18.87
C LYS A 55 3.68 -4.53 19.81
N ILE A 56 2.86 -3.48 19.74
CA ILE A 56 3.13 -2.16 20.31
C ILE A 56 2.29 -1.89 21.57
N GLU A 57 1.11 -2.49 21.65
CA GLU A 57 0.16 -2.35 22.75
C GLU A 57 -0.70 -3.61 22.87
N ALA A 58 -1.47 -3.73 23.96
CA ALA A 58 -2.46 -4.78 24.15
C ALA A 58 -3.69 -4.52 23.26
N GLY A 59 -3.63 -4.96 22.01
CA GLY A 59 -4.72 -4.83 21.05
C GLY A 59 -4.56 -5.76 19.85
N PRO A 60 -5.56 -5.78 18.94
CA PRO A 60 -6.90 -5.23 19.12
C PRO A 60 -7.67 -6.02 20.20
N SER A 61 -8.72 -5.43 20.78
CA SER A 61 -9.53 -6.07 21.85
C SER A 61 -10.44 -7.20 21.36
N ALA A 62 -10.66 -7.28 20.04
CA ALA A 62 -11.36 -8.35 19.34
C ALA A 62 -10.70 -8.55 17.97
N ASP A 63 -11.04 -9.64 17.28
CA ASP A 63 -10.63 -9.84 15.90
C ASP A 63 -11.14 -8.69 15.03
N VAL A 64 -10.26 -8.10 14.22
CA VAL A 64 -10.57 -7.05 13.25
C VAL A 64 -10.37 -7.61 11.85
N VAL A 65 -11.41 -7.56 11.02
CA VAL A 65 -11.34 -7.96 9.62
C VAL A 65 -11.14 -6.71 8.77
N LEU A 66 -9.98 -6.60 8.13
CA LEU A 66 -9.72 -5.61 7.09
C LEU A 66 -10.24 -6.14 5.76
N GLN A 67 -10.85 -5.27 4.95
CA GLN A 67 -11.49 -5.64 3.70
C GLN A 67 -11.18 -4.61 2.61
N TRP A 68 -10.96 -5.08 1.39
CA TRP A 68 -10.67 -4.24 0.22
C TRP A 68 -11.36 -4.81 -1.02
N ALA A 69 -12.10 -3.97 -1.75
CA ALA A 69 -12.73 -4.41 -3.00
C ALA A 69 -11.73 -4.40 -4.15
N THR A 70 -10.92 -3.34 -4.22
CA THR A 70 -9.95 -3.11 -5.29
C THR A 70 -8.52 -3.17 -4.79
N TYR A 71 -7.57 -3.45 -5.71
CA TYR A 71 -6.14 -3.30 -5.42
C TYR A 71 -5.78 -1.87 -5.01
N TYR A 72 -6.53 -0.88 -5.48
CA TYR A 72 -6.34 0.52 -5.14
C TYR A 72 -6.72 0.83 -3.70
N ASP A 73 -7.79 0.23 -3.15
CA ASP A 73 -8.16 0.37 -1.74
C ASP A 73 -7.05 -0.14 -0.82
N ALA A 74 -6.49 -1.31 -1.16
CA ALA A 74 -5.39 -1.92 -0.41
C ALA A 74 -4.11 -1.07 -0.49
N ALA A 75 -3.78 -0.55 -1.68
CA ALA A 75 -2.64 0.32 -1.88
C ALA A 75 -2.77 1.66 -1.14
N ASP A 76 -3.98 2.23 -1.14
CA ASP A 76 -4.27 3.48 -0.44
C ASP A 76 -4.15 3.29 1.08
N GLN A 77 -4.70 2.21 1.64
CA GLN A 77 -4.57 1.94 3.07
C GLN A 77 -3.10 1.66 3.47
N ALA A 78 -2.31 1.05 2.58
CA ALA A 78 -0.88 0.89 2.80
C ALA A 78 -0.15 2.24 2.90
N GLY A 79 -0.49 3.22 2.05
CA GLY A 79 0.02 4.59 2.15
C GLY A 79 -0.44 5.30 3.44
N GLN A 80 -1.74 5.26 3.74
CA GLN A 80 -2.33 5.85 4.96
C GLN A 80 -1.71 5.29 6.24
N SER A 81 -1.30 4.01 6.24
CA SER A 81 -0.64 3.41 7.40
C SER A 81 0.61 4.19 7.85
N ARG A 82 1.28 4.90 6.92
CA ARG A 82 2.47 5.69 7.23
C ARG A 82 2.15 7.04 7.88
N LEU A 83 0.96 7.57 7.63
CA LEU A 83 0.41 8.72 8.36
C LEU A 83 0.16 8.32 9.81
N TYR A 84 -0.54 7.20 10.03
CA TYR A 84 -0.82 6.68 11.37
C TYR A 84 0.47 6.30 12.13
N GLY A 85 1.45 5.73 11.42
CA GLY A 85 2.78 5.45 11.95
C GLY A 85 3.66 6.70 12.16
N GLY A 86 3.20 7.88 11.74
CA GLY A 86 3.87 9.17 11.96
C GLY A 86 5.19 9.37 11.25
N ILE A 87 5.42 8.69 10.11
CA ILE A 87 6.66 8.85 9.33
C ILE A 87 6.46 9.52 7.96
N HIS A 88 5.22 9.89 7.63
CA HIS A 88 4.87 10.67 6.43
C HIS A 88 3.73 11.64 6.75
N VAL A 89 3.62 12.71 5.97
CA VAL A 89 2.45 13.61 5.93
C VAL A 89 1.59 13.32 4.70
N GLU A 90 0.35 13.83 4.66
CA GLU A 90 -0.60 13.59 3.56
C GLU A 90 -0.05 13.98 2.19
N ALA A 91 0.75 15.05 2.13
CA ALA A 91 1.39 15.48 0.89
C ALA A 91 2.39 14.44 0.34
N ASP A 92 3.14 13.76 1.20
CA ASP A 92 4.08 12.71 0.80
C ASP A 92 3.34 11.49 0.24
N ASP A 93 2.23 11.14 0.87
CA ASP A 93 1.37 10.00 0.51
C ASP A 93 0.66 10.26 -0.84
N PHE A 94 -0.07 11.37 -0.97
CA PHE A 94 -0.81 11.68 -2.19
C PHE A 94 0.11 11.78 -3.40
N ALA A 95 1.22 12.53 -3.30
CA ALA A 95 2.20 12.63 -4.38
C ALA A 95 2.85 11.28 -4.69
N GLY A 96 3.12 10.46 -3.67
CA GLY A 96 3.63 9.10 -3.83
C GLY A 96 2.68 8.21 -4.62
N ARG A 97 1.37 8.25 -4.33
CA ARG A 97 0.36 7.48 -5.09
C ARG A 97 0.28 7.94 -6.54
N VAL A 98 0.28 9.25 -6.79
CA VAL A 98 0.29 9.78 -8.17
C VAL A 98 1.50 9.27 -8.95
N LEU A 99 2.70 9.37 -8.34
CA LEU A 99 3.93 8.83 -8.94
C LEU A 99 3.85 7.32 -9.17
N GLY A 100 3.37 6.57 -8.18
CA GLY A 100 3.21 5.12 -8.26
C GLY A 100 2.27 4.69 -9.38
N SER A 101 1.18 5.42 -9.62
CA SER A 101 0.26 5.14 -10.73
C SER A 101 0.97 5.21 -12.08
N THR A 102 1.77 6.26 -12.30
CA THR A 102 2.58 6.43 -13.50
C THR A 102 3.59 5.28 -13.64
N CYS A 103 4.40 5.04 -12.60
CA CYS A 103 5.41 3.98 -12.63
C CYS A 103 4.83 2.59 -12.89
N GLY A 104 3.70 2.25 -12.27
CA GLY A 104 3.05 0.95 -12.44
C GLY A 104 2.50 0.74 -13.86
N LYS A 105 1.86 1.78 -14.43
CA LYS A 105 1.38 1.76 -15.82
C LYS A 105 2.52 1.62 -16.82
N ASP A 106 3.59 2.38 -16.63
CA ASP A 106 4.78 2.33 -17.48
C ASP A 106 5.48 0.96 -17.38
N ALA A 107 5.60 0.41 -16.17
CA ALA A 107 6.17 -0.93 -15.95
C ALA A 107 5.34 -2.02 -16.63
N TRP A 108 4.01 -1.96 -16.52
CA TRP A 108 3.12 -2.92 -17.19
C TRP A 108 3.17 -2.80 -18.72
N ALA A 109 3.21 -1.57 -19.25
CA ALA A 109 3.37 -1.34 -20.69
C ALA A 109 4.71 -1.90 -21.20
N LEU A 110 5.79 -1.72 -20.44
CA LEU A 110 7.10 -2.29 -20.78
C LEU A 110 7.08 -3.83 -20.72
N ALA A 111 6.49 -4.41 -19.69
CA ALA A 111 6.37 -5.86 -19.55
C ALA A 111 5.65 -6.49 -20.76
N GLN A 112 4.56 -5.87 -21.22
CA GLN A 112 3.82 -6.34 -22.40
C GLN A 112 4.67 -6.35 -23.68
N ARG A 113 5.62 -5.41 -23.83
CA ARG A 113 6.55 -5.45 -24.96
C ARG A 113 7.44 -6.68 -24.91
N TYR A 114 8.01 -6.98 -23.73
CA TYR A 114 8.84 -8.16 -23.54
C TYR A 114 8.04 -9.45 -23.76
N TYR A 115 6.78 -9.52 -23.29
CA TYR A 115 5.90 -10.65 -23.55
C TYR A 115 5.61 -10.87 -25.05
N ALA A 116 5.62 -9.79 -25.83
CA ALA A 116 5.49 -9.83 -27.29
C ALA A 116 6.82 -10.06 -28.04
N GLY A 117 7.93 -10.30 -27.33
CA GLY A 117 9.26 -10.50 -27.91
C GLY A 117 9.90 -9.24 -28.50
N ARG A 118 9.58 -8.05 -27.96
CA ARG A 118 10.04 -6.72 -28.43
C ARG A 118 10.75 -5.91 -27.35
#